data_AF-A0A8T1ZXD5-F1
#
_entry.id   AF-A0A8T1ZXD5-F1
#
_cell.length_a   1.000
_cell.length_b   1.000
_cell.length_c   1.000
_cell.angle_alpha   90.00
_cell.angle_beta   90.00
_cell.angle_gamma   90.00
#
_symmetry.space_group_name_H-M   'P 1'
#
loop_
_entity.id
_entity.type
_entity.pdbx_description
1 polymer ?
#
loop_
_entity_poly.entity_id
_entity_poly.type
_entity_poly.pdbx_seq_one_letter_code
_entity_poly.pdbx_strand_id
1 'polypeptide(L)'
;MDEGKFTGMKSHDCHVVMQRLLPFAFEHLLAPNVHQAIAGVSAFFRDLYSRTLTVDGIRNLEENIPMIICNLEKIFSPSFFDVMEHLPIHLPFERNYGAYAECSSSRSTRVPENLVLPGETNKSKRRIFGLRNLSQISSSSRSSGFTYSPHIDFHQAMEKRNERIATLKKEMEEQKAALEEQKAENMRLDAEHKKRDEEMATFMNEMRVKLP
;
A
#
# COMPACT_ATOMS: atom_id res chain seq x y z
N MET A 1 -26.90 29.76 13.88
CA MET A 1 -26.76 29.22 12.53
C MET A 1 -26.24 27.83 12.69
N ASP A 2 -26.98 26.82 12.25
CA ASP A 2 -26.49 25.44 12.23
C ASP A 2 -25.27 25.38 11.31
N GLU A 3 -24.11 25.16 11.92
CA GLU A 3 -22.79 25.26 11.29
C GLU A 3 -22.59 24.12 10.29
N GLY A 4 -23.04 24.27 9.04
CA GLY A 4 -22.59 23.49 7.87
C GLY A 4 -22.63 21.96 7.99
N LYS A 5 -23.29 21.39 9.00
CA LYS A 5 -23.28 19.96 9.29
C LYS A 5 -24.29 19.27 8.37
N PHE A 6 -23.79 18.35 7.56
CA PHE A 6 -24.61 17.39 6.84
C PHE A 6 -25.24 16.40 7.83
N THR A 7 -26.41 16.74 8.38
CA THR A 7 -27.19 15.84 9.24
C THR A 7 -28.40 15.28 8.48
N GLY A 8 -28.78 14.03 8.76
CA GLY A 8 -30.01 13.42 8.22
C GLY A 8 -29.87 12.68 6.89
N MET A 9 -28.65 12.51 6.38
CA MET A 9 -28.39 11.68 5.19
C MET A 9 -28.28 10.19 5.56
N LYS A 10 -28.76 9.31 4.67
CA LYS A 10 -28.52 7.86 4.82
C LYS A 10 -27.08 7.54 4.47
N SER A 11 -26.53 6.47 5.04
CA SER A 11 -25.17 5.99 4.73
C SER A 11 -24.94 5.78 3.23
N HIS A 12 -25.94 5.24 2.51
CA HIS A 12 -25.91 5.11 1.05
C HIS A 12 -25.65 6.46 0.36
N ASP A 13 -26.35 7.51 0.78
CA ASP A 13 -26.24 8.83 0.17
C ASP A 13 -24.87 9.44 0.46
N CYS A 14 -24.34 9.22 1.68
CA CYS A 14 -22.96 9.60 2.03
C CYS A 14 -21.92 8.86 1.17
N HIS A 15 -22.09 7.56 0.91
CA HIS A 15 -21.21 6.81 0.01
C HIS A 15 -21.24 7.35 -1.42
N VAL A 16 -22.43 7.66 -1.95
CA VAL A 16 -22.57 8.27 -3.29
C VAL A 16 -21.89 9.63 -3.34
N VAL A 17 -22.05 10.46 -2.30
CA VAL A 17 -21.34 11.75 -2.21
C VAL A 17 -19.84 11.54 -2.24
N MET A 18 -19.30 10.69 -1.37
CA MET A 18 -17.87 10.43 -1.26
C MET A 18 -17.27 9.89 -2.57
N GLN A 19 -17.95 8.97 -3.25
CA GLN A 19 -17.43 8.28 -4.44
C GLN A 19 -17.55 9.09 -5.73
N ARG A 20 -18.56 9.96 -5.84
CA ARG A 20 -18.92 10.61 -7.12
C ARG A 20 -19.07 12.12 -7.06
N LEU A 21 -19.72 12.65 -6.03
CA LEU A 21 -20.04 14.08 -5.98
C LEU A 21 -18.90 14.90 -5.41
N LEU A 22 -18.13 14.34 -4.48
CA LEU A 22 -17.07 15.04 -3.78
C LEU A 22 -15.95 15.52 -4.73
N PRO A 23 -15.41 14.70 -5.66
CA PRO A 23 -14.43 15.19 -6.63
C PRO A 23 -15.00 16.28 -7.55
N PHE A 24 -16.25 16.14 -7.97
CA PHE A 24 -16.87 17.09 -8.89
C PHE A 24 -17.17 18.44 -8.21
N ALA A 25 -17.68 18.41 -6.98
CA ALA A 25 -18.04 19.60 -6.22
C ALA A 25 -16.81 20.47 -5.89
N PHE A 26 -15.65 19.84 -5.72
CA PHE A 26 -14.42 20.52 -5.30
C PHE A 26 -13.43 20.80 -6.41
N GLU A 27 -13.73 20.43 -7.67
CA GLU A 27 -12.83 20.57 -8.83
C GLU A 27 -12.30 21.98 -9.04
N HIS A 28 -13.15 22.98 -8.85
CA HIS A 28 -12.78 24.39 -9.04
C HIS A 28 -12.59 25.13 -7.71
N LEU A 29 -12.74 24.45 -6.58
CA LEU A 29 -12.69 25.04 -5.25
C LEU A 29 -11.38 24.75 -4.51
N LEU A 30 -10.72 23.63 -4.83
CA LEU A 30 -9.46 23.22 -4.21
C LEU A 30 -8.28 23.41 -5.17
N ALA A 31 -7.08 23.54 -4.61
CA ALA A 31 -5.87 23.52 -5.42
C ALA A 31 -5.75 22.19 -6.18
N PRO A 32 -5.24 22.18 -7.43
CA PRO A 32 -5.28 21.00 -8.30
C PRO A 32 -4.65 19.75 -7.67
N ASN A 33 -3.56 19.91 -6.91
CA ASN A 33 -2.91 18.83 -6.19
C ASN A 33 -3.79 18.21 -5.09
N VAL A 34 -4.52 19.04 -4.34
CA VAL A 34 -5.42 18.61 -3.27
C VAL A 34 -6.65 17.92 -3.88
N HIS A 35 -7.23 18.53 -4.92
CA HIS A 35 -8.34 17.96 -5.65
C HIS A 35 -7.99 16.58 -6.23
N GLN A 36 -6.83 16.44 -6.88
CA GLN A 36 -6.41 15.19 -7.49
C GLN A 36 -6.24 14.07 -6.45
N ALA A 37 -5.71 14.39 -5.26
CA ALA A 37 -5.57 13.40 -4.19
C ALA A 37 -6.94 12.93 -3.67
N ILE A 38 -7.86 13.87 -3.43
CA ILE A 38 -9.23 13.57 -3.02
C ILE A 38 -9.97 12.77 -4.11
N ALA A 39 -9.83 13.17 -5.37
CA ALA A 39 -10.40 12.47 -6.52
C ALA A 39 -9.87 11.03 -6.64
N GLY A 40 -8.59 10.81 -6.33
CA GLY A 40 -7.97 9.48 -6.27
C GLY A 40 -8.65 8.57 -5.24
N VAL A 41 -8.88 9.07 -4.02
CA VAL A 41 -9.59 8.33 -2.96
C VAL A 41 -11.02 8.00 -3.37
N SER A 42 -11.75 8.98 -3.89
CA SER A 42 -13.11 8.78 -4.38
C SER A 42 -13.18 7.75 -5.50
N ALA A 43 -12.21 7.77 -6.42
CA ALA A 43 -12.10 6.80 -7.50
C ALA A 43 -11.82 5.39 -6.97
N PHE A 44 -10.88 5.25 -6.03
CA PHE A 44 -10.58 3.98 -5.38
C PHE A 44 -11.84 3.34 -4.76
N PHE A 45 -12.58 4.09 -3.93
CA PHE A 45 -13.78 3.54 -3.29
C PHE A 45 -14.91 3.25 -4.29
N ARG A 46 -15.05 4.07 -5.34
CA ARG A 46 -16.03 3.81 -6.40
C ARG A 46 -15.75 2.50 -7.11
N ASP A 47 -14.47 2.22 -7.38
CA ASP A 47 -14.06 1.04 -8.12
C ASP A 47 -14.09 -0.21 -7.20
N LEU A 48 -13.66 -0.09 -5.95
CA LEU A 48 -13.74 -1.14 -4.92
C LEU A 48 -15.19 -1.62 -4.66
N TYR A 49 -16.13 -0.67 -4.54
CA TYR A 49 -17.55 -0.97 -4.31
C TYR A 49 -18.36 -1.10 -5.61
N SER A 50 -17.69 -1.26 -6.76
CA SER A 50 -18.35 -1.57 -8.02
C SER A 50 -19.09 -2.91 -7.93
N ARG A 51 -20.24 -3.00 -8.62
CA ARG A 51 -20.98 -4.26 -8.74
C ARG A 51 -20.23 -5.34 -9.52
N THR A 52 -19.33 -4.92 -10.41
CA THR A 52 -18.54 -5.80 -11.27
C THR A 52 -17.08 -5.46 -11.04
N LEU A 53 -16.38 -6.31 -10.29
CA LEU A 53 -14.97 -6.16 -9.98
C LEU A 53 -14.23 -7.40 -10.49
N THR A 54 -13.28 -7.21 -11.41
CA THR A 54 -12.46 -8.28 -12.00
C THR A 54 -11.20 -8.50 -11.17
N VAL A 55 -10.57 -9.67 -11.29
CA VAL A 55 -9.30 -9.99 -10.60
C VAL A 55 -8.20 -8.98 -10.94
N ASP A 56 -8.09 -8.59 -12.21
CA ASP A 56 -7.17 -7.54 -12.64
C ASP A 56 -7.50 -6.16 -12.02
N GLY A 57 -8.79 -5.86 -11.86
CA GLY A 57 -9.24 -4.65 -11.19
C GLY A 57 -8.84 -4.64 -9.71
N ILE A 58 -8.93 -5.78 -9.02
CA ILE A 58 -8.48 -5.93 -7.63
C ILE A 58 -6.97 -5.72 -7.52
N ARG A 59 -6.17 -6.38 -8.38
CA ARG A 59 -4.71 -6.19 -8.41
C ARG A 59 -4.34 -4.73 -8.63
N ASN A 60 -5.02 -4.06 -9.57
CA ASN A 60 -4.83 -2.64 -9.80
C ASN A 60 -5.20 -1.78 -8.57
N LEU A 61 -6.25 -2.15 -7.82
CA LEU A 61 -6.59 -1.47 -6.57
C LEU A 61 -5.52 -1.67 -5.49
N GLU A 62 -4.96 -2.89 -5.36
CA GLU A 62 -3.86 -3.21 -4.42
C GLU A 62 -2.59 -2.41 -4.71
N GLU A 63 -2.24 -2.24 -5.98
CA GLU A 63 -1.06 -1.47 -6.39
C GLU A 63 -1.27 0.04 -6.21
N ASN A 64 -2.48 0.54 -6.46
CA ASN A 64 -2.75 1.98 -6.44
C ASN A 64 -3.06 2.53 -5.03
N ILE A 65 -3.64 1.75 -4.12
CA ILE A 65 -4.08 2.29 -2.82
C ILE A 65 -2.95 2.84 -1.94
N PRO A 66 -1.75 2.22 -1.84
CA PRO A 66 -0.65 2.80 -1.08
C PRO A 66 -0.19 4.12 -1.69
N MET A 67 -0.25 4.23 -3.03
CA MET A 67 0.14 5.41 -3.78
C MET A 67 -0.82 6.58 -3.54
N ILE A 68 -2.13 6.30 -3.45
CA ILE A 68 -3.16 7.29 -3.16
C ILE A 68 -3.01 7.82 -1.73
N ILE A 69 -2.83 6.93 -0.74
CA ILE A 69 -2.65 7.33 0.67
C ILE A 69 -1.36 8.13 0.87
N CYS A 70 -0.24 7.67 0.31
CA CYS A 70 1.03 8.42 0.36
C CYS A 70 0.90 9.82 -0.24
N ASN A 71 0.08 10.01 -1.28
CA ASN A 71 -0.14 11.32 -1.87
C ASN A 71 -1.02 12.22 -0.99
N LEU A 72 -1.99 11.66 -0.28
CA LEU A 72 -2.72 12.41 0.75
C LEU A 72 -1.81 12.84 1.90
N GLU A 73 -0.93 11.95 2.38
CA GLU A 73 0.02 12.24 3.47
C GLU A 73 0.97 13.39 3.17
N LYS A 74 1.32 13.59 1.90
CA LYS A 74 2.16 14.71 1.47
C LYS A 74 1.44 16.05 1.52
N ILE A 75 0.11 16.04 1.45
CA ILE A 75 -0.73 17.23 1.30
C ILE A 75 -1.28 17.67 2.65
N PHE A 76 -1.74 16.72 3.46
CA PHE A 76 -2.32 16.98 4.78
C PHE A 76 -1.28 16.85 5.88
N SER A 77 -1.48 17.55 7.01
CA SER A 77 -0.56 17.49 8.14
C SER A 77 -0.48 16.08 8.73
N PRO A 78 0.66 15.63 9.28
CA PRO A 78 0.77 14.32 9.93
C PRO A 78 -0.26 14.09 11.05
N SER A 79 -0.69 15.14 11.74
CA SER A 79 -1.74 15.08 12.77
C SER A 79 -3.13 14.68 12.25
N PHE A 80 -3.34 14.67 10.93
CA PHE A 80 -4.56 14.23 10.28
C PHE A 80 -4.59 12.71 10.05
N PHE A 81 -3.44 12.04 10.09
CA PHE A 81 -3.35 10.60 9.81
C PHE A 81 -3.19 9.81 11.11
N ASP A 82 -4.17 8.98 11.39
CA ASP A 82 -4.11 7.90 12.35
C ASP A 82 -4.13 6.54 11.63
N VAL A 83 -4.32 5.46 12.37
CA VAL A 83 -4.31 4.09 11.82
C VAL A 83 -5.50 3.85 10.87
N MET A 84 -6.60 4.58 11.04
CA MET A 84 -7.85 4.43 10.30
C MET A 84 -7.73 4.86 8.83
N GLU A 85 -6.95 5.91 8.53
CA GLU A 85 -6.72 6.38 7.16
C GLU A 85 -5.91 5.37 6.32
N HIS A 86 -5.21 4.44 6.99
CA HIS A 86 -4.42 3.39 6.35
C HIS A 86 -5.19 2.09 6.13
N LEU A 87 -6.36 1.91 6.78
CA LEU A 87 -7.21 0.74 6.58
C LEU A 87 -7.60 0.45 5.12
N PRO A 88 -7.81 1.45 4.25
CA PRO A 88 -8.16 1.19 2.86
C PRO A 88 -7.15 0.31 2.12
N ILE A 89 -5.90 0.23 2.57
CA ILE A 89 -4.85 -0.65 2.00
C ILE A 89 -5.26 -2.12 2.04
N HIS A 90 -6.02 -2.54 3.06
CA HIS A 90 -6.42 -3.93 3.24
C HIS A 90 -7.70 -4.30 2.49
N LEU A 91 -8.50 -3.32 2.08
CA LEU A 91 -9.82 -3.55 1.50
C LEU A 91 -9.80 -4.34 0.17
N PRO A 92 -8.87 -4.09 -0.77
CA PRO A 92 -8.82 -4.87 -2.01
C PRO A 92 -8.53 -6.35 -1.75
N PHE A 93 -7.62 -6.62 -0.82
CA PHE A 93 -7.30 -7.97 -0.37
C PHE A 93 -8.53 -8.63 0.24
N GLU A 94 -9.17 -8.03 1.25
CA GLU A 94 -10.38 -8.57 1.89
C GLU A 94 -11.49 -8.85 0.87
N ARG A 95 -11.67 -7.96 -0.12
CA ARG A 95 -12.63 -8.12 -1.21
C ARG A 95 -12.32 -9.34 -2.08
N ASN A 96 -11.04 -9.61 -2.34
CA ASN A 96 -10.59 -10.78 -3.08
C ASN A 96 -10.94 -12.08 -2.32
N TYR A 97 -10.62 -12.16 -1.03
CA TYR A 97 -10.96 -13.33 -0.19
C TYR A 97 -12.47 -13.57 -0.09
N GLY A 98 -13.27 -12.51 0.01
CA GLY A 98 -14.72 -12.61 -0.01
C GLY A 98 -15.27 -13.20 -1.32
N ALA A 99 -14.68 -12.85 -2.46
CA ALA A 99 -15.06 -13.41 -3.76
C ALA A 99 -14.69 -14.90 -3.89
N TYR A 100 -13.55 -15.33 -3.34
CA TYR A 100 -13.18 -16.75 -3.28
C TYR A 100 -14.10 -17.55 -2.34
N ALA A 101 -14.55 -16.97 -1.24
CA ALA A 101 -15.48 -17.61 -0.30
C ALA A 101 -16.85 -17.91 -0.94
N GLU A 102 -17.41 -16.97 -1.71
CA GLU A 102 -18.65 -17.21 -2.48
C GLU A 102 -18.46 -18.32 -3.54
N CYS A 103 -17.29 -18.40 -4.16
CA CYS A 103 -16.98 -19.44 -5.14
C CYS A 103 -16.87 -20.84 -4.50
N SER A 104 -16.45 -20.93 -3.23
CA SER A 104 -16.29 -22.21 -2.52
C SER A 104 -17.60 -22.88 -2.07
N SER A 105 -18.75 -22.19 -2.11
CA SER A 105 -20.05 -22.82 -1.84
C SER A 105 -20.63 -23.54 -3.07
N SER A 106 -20.11 -23.29 -4.26
CA SER A 106 -20.35 -24.11 -5.45
C SER A 106 -19.37 -25.27 -5.48
N ARG A 107 -19.82 -26.42 -4.99
CA ARG A 107 -19.10 -27.70 -4.95
C ARG A 107 -18.55 -28.09 -6.34
N SER A 108 -17.28 -27.80 -6.61
CA SER A 108 -16.50 -28.48 -7.66
C SER A 108 -15.01 -28.34 -7.40
N THR A 109 -14.41 -29.41 -6.91
CA THR A 109 -12.97 -29.61 -6.81
C THR A 109 -12.34 -29.57 -8.21
N ARG A 110 -11.61 -28.49 -8.50
CA ARG A 110 -10.32 -28.49 -9.20
C ARG A 110 -9.82 -27.05 -9.27
N VAL A 111 -8.65 -26.80 -8.71
CA VAL A 111 -7.83 -25.63 -9.03
C VAL A 111 -7.39 -25.77 -10.48
N PRO A 112 -7.51 -24.72 -11.31
CA PRO A 112 -6.54 -24.57 -12.39
C PRO A 112 -5.79 -23.27 -12.18
N GLU A 113 -4.46 -23.37 -12.12
CA GLU A 113 -3.60 -22.32 -12.63
C GLU A 113 -4.08 -21.98 -14.05
N ASN A 114 -4.29 -20.69 -14.32
CA ASN A 114 -4.77 -20.11 -15.57
C ASN A 114 -6.30 -20.22 -15.80
N LEU A 115 -7.07 -19.26 -15.29
CA LEU A 115 -8.44 -19.02 -15.74
C LEU A 115 -8.58 -17.65 -16.41
N VAL A 116 -8.52 -17.67 -17.74
CA VAL A 116 -9.31 -16.76 -18.59
C VAL A 116 -10.78 -17.04 -18.26
N LEU A 117 -11.49 -16.07 -17.67
CA LEU A 117 -12.94 -16.16 -17.51
C LEU A 117 -13.65 -15.70 -18.79
N PRO A 118 -14.73 -16.40 -19.21
CA PRO A 118 -15.33 -16.25 -20.53
C PRO A 118 -16.12 -14.95 -20.67
N GLY A 119 -16.20 -14.52 -21.93
CA GLY A 119 -16.80 -13.28 -22.39
C GLY A 119 -18.26 -13.06 -22.01
N GLU A 120 -18.60 -11.78 -22.19
CA GLU A 120 -19.87 -11.09 -22.02
C GLU A 120 -21.14 -11.94 -22.15
N THR A 121 -22.08 -11.71 -21.23
CA THR A 121 -23.51 -11.84 -21.56
C THR A 121 -24.25 -10.54 -21.23
N ASN A 122 -24.69 -9.87 -22.29
CA ASN A 122 -25.61 -8.74 -22.26
C ASN A 122 -26.97 -9.17 -21.69
N LYS A 123 -27.29 -8.88 -20.41
CA LYS A 123 -28.68 -8.82 -19.95
C LYS A 123 -28.90 -7.76 -18.86
N SER A 124 -29.94 -6.95 -19.11
CA SER A 124 -30.64 -6.03 -18.20
C SER A 124 -30.12 -4.59 -18.05
N LYS A 125 -30.29 -3.81 -19.13
CA LYS A 125 -30.65 -2.39 -19.02
C LYS A 125 -31.96 -2.27 -18.22
N ARG A 126 -31.88 -1.97 -16.92
CA ARG A 126 -33.01 -1.40 -16.16
C ARG A 126 -32.69 0.04 -15.77
N ARG A 127 -33.06 0.94 -16.68
CA ARG A 127 -33.82 2.19 -16.45
C ARG A 127 -33.62 2.84 -15.07
N ILE A 128 -32.74 3.84 -15.01
CA ILE A 128 -32.84 4.94 -14.04
C ILE A 128 -33.09 6.23 -14.84
N PHE A 129 -34.12 6.94 -14.40
CA PHE A 129 -34.72 8.20 -14.85
C PHE A 129 -34.04 9.04 -15.96
N GLY A 130 -34.76 9.25 -17.07
CA GLY A 130 -35.05 10.58 -17.60
C GLY A 130 -33.96 11.36 -18.34
N LEU A 131 -33.45 10.88 -19.48
CA LEU A 131 -32.89 11.74 -20.55
C LEU A 131 -33.31 11.20 -21.93
N ARG A 132 -33.96 12.07 -22.73
CA ARG A 132 -34.39 11.78 -24.10
C ARG A 132 -33.20 11.80 -25.07
N ASN A 133 -33.17 10.81 -25.95
CA ASN A 133 -32.63 10.78 -27.32
C ASN A 133 -31.42 11.67 -27.66
N LEU A 134 -30.25 11.05 -27.71
CA LEU A 134 -29.19 11.38 -28.68
C LEU A 134 -28.82 10.09 -29.41
N SER A 135 -29.37 9.97 -30.62
CA SER A 135 -29.02 8.94 -31.59
C SER A 135 -27.63 9.23 -32.16
N GLN A 136 -26.83 8.17 -32.23
CA GLN A 136 -25.56 8.04 -32.96
C GLN A 136 -24.34 8.77 -32.36
N ILE A 137 -23.69 8.10 -31.41
CA ILE A 137 -22.24 8.14 -31.31
C ILE A 137 -21.76 6.68 -31.34
N SER A 138 -20.94 6.40 -32.35
CA SER A 138 -20.23 5.17 -32.60
C SER A 138 -19.60 4.58 -31.33
N SER A 139 -19.64 3.26 -31.26
CA SER A 139 -18.91 2.37 -30.36
C SER A 139 -17.55 2.93 -29.89
N SER A 140 -17.56 3.54 -28.73
CA SER A 140 -16.42 3.57 -27.82
C SER A 140 -17.02 3.67 -26.43
N SER A 141 -16.96 2.57 -25.68
CA SER A 141 -17.35 2.49 -24.28
C SER A 141 -16.38 3.34 -23.47
N ARG A 142 -16.47 4.67 -23.56
CA ARG A 142 -15.82 5.56 -22.62
C ARG A 142 -16.64 5.52 -21.34
N SER A 143 -16.28 4.59 -20.46
CA SER A 143 -16.37 4.91 -19.04
C SER A 143 -15.56 6.19 -18.88
N SER A 144 -16.24 7.33 -18.69
CA SER A 144 -15.59 8.51 -18.13
C SER A 144 -15.31 8.22 -16.65
N GLY A 145 -14.50 7.20 -16.40
CA GLY A 145 -13.94 6.93 -15.10
C GLY A 145 -12.81 7.92 -14.92
N PHE A 146 -12.84 8.65 -13.81
CA PHE A 146 -11.61 9.20 -13.25
C PHE A 146 -10.67 7.99 -13.03
N THR A 147 -9.87 7.64 -14.02
CA THR A 147 -8.70 6.80 -13.84
C THR A 147 -7.71 7.69 -13.13
N TYR A 148 -7.48 7.43 -11.85
CA TYR A 148 -6.35 8.01 -11.16
C TYR A 148 -5.10 7.57 -11.92
N SER A 149 -4.55 8.46 -12.75
CA SER A 149 -3.22 8.30 -13.31
C SER A 149 -2.26 8.87 -12.28
N PRO A 150 -1.46 8.03 -11.60
CA PRO A 150 -0.39 8.52 -10.77
C PRO A 150 0.49 9.45 -11.61
N HIS A 151 0.83 10.62 -11.07
CA HIS A 151 1.75 11.53 -11.76
C HIS A 151 3.06 10.79 -12.05
N ILE A 152 3.58 10.83 -13.30
CA ILE A 152 4.78 10.06 -13.72
C ILE A 152 5.96 10.33 -12.76
N ASP A 153 6.12 11.58 -12.35
CA ASP A 153 7.18 12.00 -11.41
C ASP A 153 7.10 11.28 -10.06
N PHE A 154 5.90 10.89 -9.62
CA PHE A 154 5.70 10.17 -8.37
C PHE A 154 6.14 8.70 -8.49
N HIS A 155 5.84 8.04 -9.61
CA HIS A 155 6.32 6.68 -9.86
C HIS A 155 7.86 6.64 -9.90
N GLN A 156 8.47 7.57 -10.65
CA GLN A 156 9.93 7.69 -10.68
C GLN A 156 10.52 8.05 -9.32
N ALA A 157 9.85 8.90 -8.53
CA ALA A 157 10.30 9.22 -7.17
C ALA A 157 10.26 7.99 -6.23
N MET A 158 9.26 7.11 -6.41
CA MET A 158 9.15 5.88 -5.63
C MET A 158 10.19 4.84 -6.03
N GLU A 159 10.47 4.67 -7.33
CA GLU A 159 11.56 3.80 -7.80
C GLU A 159 12.91 4.26 -7.23
N LYS A 160 13.21 5.56 -7.31
CA LYS A 160 14.42 6.15 -6.70
C LYS A 160 14.48 5.93 -5.18
N ARG A 161 13.35 5.99 -4.49
CA ARG A 161 13.28 5.69 -3.05
C ARG A 161 13.56 4.21 -2.78
N ASN A 162 12.98 3.31 -3.57
CA ASN A 162 13.18 1.87 -3.42
C ASN A 162 14.63 1.46 -3.65
N GLU A 163 15.29 2.06 -4.65
CA GLU A 163 16.73 1.91 -4.89
C GLU A 163 17.56 2.39 -3.70
N ARG A 164 17.25 3.56 -3.14
CA ARG A 164 17.92 4.08 -1.93
C ARG A 164 17.74 3.14 -0.74
N ILE A 165 16.54 2.60 -0.54
CA ILE A 165 16.26 1.63 0.52
C ILE A 165 17.10 0.36 0.32
N ALA A 166 17.19 -0.15 -0.92
CA ALA A 166 18.02 -1.32 -1.22
C ALA A 166 19.50 -1.06 -0.95
N THR A 167 20.00 0.12 -1.31
CA THR A 167 21.39 0.54 -1.07
C THR A 167 21.68 0.60 0.42
N LEU A 168 20.83 1.27 1.20
CA LEU A 168 20.97 1.39 2.66
C LEU A 168 20.91 0.02 3.35
N LYS A 169 20.03 -0.89 2.90
CA LYS A 169 19.97 -2.25 3.44
C LYS A 169 21.28 -2.99 3.23
N LYS A 170 21.91 -2.82 2.06
CA LYS A 170 23.20 -3.43 1.76
C LYS A 170 24.31 -2.85 2.64
N GLU A 171 24.36 -1.52 2.78
CA GLU A 171 25.33 -0.85 3.67
C GLU A 171 25.18 -1.29 5.13
N MET A 172 23.94 -1.43 5.62
CA MET A 172 23.67 -1.92 6.96
C MET A 172 24.14 -3.36 7.17
N GLU A 173 23.96 -4.25 6.18
CA GLU A 173 24.44 -5.63 6.27
C GLU A 173 25.97 -5.70 6.21
N GLU A 174 26.61 -4.86 5.38
CA GLU A 174 28.08 -4.73 5.33
C GLU A 174 28.64 -4.22 6.67
N GLN A 175 28.03 -3.19 7.26
CA GLN A 175 28.41 -2.68 8.59
C GLN A 175 28.24 -3.73 9.68
N LYS A 176 27.17 -4.51 9.61
CA LYS A 176 26.91 -5.60 10.56
C LYS A 176 27.95 -6.71 10.44
N ALA A 177 28.35 -7.09 9.22
CA ALA A 177 29.41 -8.07 8.99
C ALA A 177 30.78 -7.56 9.50
N ALA A 178 31.12 -6.29 9.23
CA ALA A 178 32.36 -5.68 9.73
C ALA A 178 32.40 -5.61 11.26
N LEU A 179 31.28 -5.30 11.91
CA LEU A 179 31.18 -5.30 13.36
C LEU A 179 31.36 -6.70 13.96
N GLU A 180 30.83 -7.74 13.30
CA GLU A 180 30.98 -9.12 13.73
C GLU A 180 32.43 -9.60 13.62
N GLU A 181 33.12 -9.24 12.52
CA GLU A 181 34.55 -9.51 12.33
C GLU A 181 35.40 -8.79 13.40
N GLN A 182 35.14 -7.50 13.63
CA GLN A 182 35.84 -6.74 14.66
C GLN A 182 35.60 -7.32 16.07
N LYS A 183 34.38 -7.79 16.34
CA LYS A 183 34.05 -8.44 17.62
C LYS A 183 34.79 -9.77 17.78
N ALA A 184 34.96 -10.55 16.71
CA ALA A 184 35.72 -11.79 16.73
C ALA A 184 37.22 -11.51 16.94
N GLU A 185 37.78 -10.48 16.30
CA GLU A 185 39.17 -10.08 16.49
C GLU A 185 39.44 -9.63 17.93
N ASN A 186 38.59 -8.76 18.49
CA ASN A 186 38.72 -8.32 19.88
C ASN A 186 38.66 -9.50 20.87
N MET A 187 37.78 -10.47 20.64
CA MET A 187 37.69 -11.67 21.48
C MET A 187 38.96 -12.54 21.42
N ARG A 188 39.64 -12.59 20.27
CA ARG A 188 40.92 -13.31 20.13
C ARG A 188 42.04 -12.59 20.86
N LEU A 189 42.12 -11.27 20.72
CA LEU A 189 43.09 -10.45 21.45
C LEU A 189 42.89 -10.59 22.97
N ASP A 190 41.64 -10.53 23.44
CA ASP A 190 41.32 -10.73 24.86
C ASP A 190 41.77 -12.12 25.37
N ALA A 191 41.60 -13.17 24.55
CA ALA A 191 42.07 -14.52 24.88
C ALA A 191 43.61 -14.61 24.92
N GLU A 192 44.33 -13.93 24.01
CA GLU A 192 45.78 -13.86 24.01
C GLU A 192 46.34 -13.08 25.22
N HIS A 193 45.69 -11.97 25.57
CA HIS A 193 46.02 -11.19 26.77
C HIS A 193 45.86 -12.05 28.02
N LYS A 194 44.72 -12.75 28.16
CA LYS A 194 44.47 -13.67 29.27
C LYS A 194 45.54 -14.78 29.35
N LYS A 195 45.92 -15.36 28.21
CA LYS A 195 46.96 -16.40 28.17
C LYS A 195 48.32 -15.87 28.65
N ARG A 196 48.71 -14.67 28.22
CA ARG A 196 49.96 -14.03 28.68
C ARG A 196 49.94 -13.74 30.19
N ASP A 197 48.80 -13.34 30.73
CA ASP A 197 48.63 -13.11 32.17
C ASP A 197 48.75 -14.42 32.97
N GLU A 198 48.17 -15.52 32.47
CA GLU A 198 48.30 -16.86 33.06
C GLU A 198 49.74 -17.40 33.01
N GLU A 199 50.44 -17.20 31.88
CA GLU A 199 51.86 -17.55 31.72
C GLU A 199 52.74 -16.76 32.70
N MET A 200 52.51 -15.44 32.83
CA MET A 200 53.21 -14.59 33.79
C MET A 200 52.95 -15.00 35.24
N ALA A 201 51.71 -15.32 35.60
CA ALA A 201 51.36 -15.80 36.93
C ALA A 201 52.09 -17.11 37.27
N THR A 202 52.16 -18.02 36.28
CA THR A 202 52.88 -19.30 36.41
C THR A 202 54.38 -19.07 36.61
N PHE A 203 54.99 -18.21 35.80
CA PHE A 203 56.41 -17.83 35.93
C PHE A 203 56.73 -17.23 37.31
N MET A 204 55.90 -16.29 37.78
CA MET A 204 56.08 -15.67 39.10
C MET A 204 55.97 -16.70 40.24
N ASN A 205 55.09 -17.69 40.10
CA ASN A 205 54.96 -18.77 41.08
C ASN A 205 56.19 -19.70 41.08
N GLU A 206 56.73 -20.03 39.90
CA GLU A 206 57.94 -20.85 39.78
C GLU A 206 59.16 -20.15 40.40
N MET A 207 59.31 -18.84 40.17
CA MET A 207 60.37 -18.03 40.78
C MET A 207 60.24 -17.99 42.30
N ARG A 208 59.01 -17.88 42.83
CA ARG A 208 58.74 -17.91 44.28
C ARG A 208 59.18 -19.24 44.92
N VAL A 209 58.97 -20.37 44.24
CA VAL A 209 59.33 -21.70 44.76
C VAL A 209 60.84 -21.98 44.68
N LYS A 210 61.56 -21.33 43.75
CA LYS A 210 63.02 -21.48 43.57
C LYS A 210 63.86 -20.54 44.45
N LEU A 211 63.24 -19.60 45.16
CA LEU A 211 63.91 -18.76 46.15
C LEU A 211 64.08 -19.55 47.47
N PRO A 212 65.31 -19.67 48.01
CA PRO A 212 65.58 -20.43 49.24
C PRO A 212 64.97 -19.78 50.50
#